data_AF-A0A075I7Y7-F1
#
_entry.id   AF-A0A075I7Y7-F1
#
_cell.length_a   1.000
_cell.length_b   1.000
_cell.length_c   1.000
_cell.angle_alpha   90.00
_cell.angle_beta   90.00
_cell.angle_gamma   90.00
#
_symmetry.space_group_name_H-M   'P 1'
#
loop_
_entity.id
_entity.type
_entity.pdbx_description
1 polymer ?
#
loop_
_entity_poly.entity_id
_entity_poly.type
_entity_poly.pdbx_seq_one_letter_code
_entity_poly.pdbx_strand_id
1 'polypeptide(L)'
;MVFSQAVLEHVEDLEHTYDAMYKWVKKGGCISNQIDFQSHGLSDEWNGHWSFSDLTWKLMKGNRPYLINREPLSKHIEVAQDVGFEIISVIPVKTFPSDEYTGTIERNKLAEKFRDMSEEDFTTTSAYVLAKK
;
A
#
# COMPACT_ATOMS: atom_id res chain seq x y z
N MET A 1 -5.83 -6.50 -20.23
CA MET A 1 -4.83 -6.30 -19.17
C MET A 1 -5.00 -4.90 -18.65
N VAL A 2 -4.91 -4.70 -17.34
CA VAL A 2 -4.79 -3.37 -16.71
C VAL A 2 -3.39 -3.25 -16.15
N PHE A 3 -2.79 -2.06 -16.24
CA PHE A 3 -1.48 -1.77 -15.71
C PHE A 3 -1.52 -0.49 -14.88
N SER A 4 -0.86 -0.52 -13.73
CA SER A 4 -0.74 0.60 -12.80
C SER A 4 0.69 0.66 -12.25
N GLN A 5 1.27 1.85 -12.12
CA GLN A 5 2.60 2.05 -11.54
C GLN A 5 2.59 3.31 -10.68
N ALA A 6 2.79 3.16 -9.38
CA ALA A 6 2.76 4.25 -8.42
C ALA A 6 1.46 5.09 -8.53
N VAL A 7 0.32 4.42 -8.35
CA VAL A 7 -1.02 5.06 -8.41
C VAL A 7 -1.92 4.52 -7.32
N LEU A 8 -1.89 3.21 -7.06
CA LEU A 8 -2.84 2.59 -6.14
C LEU A 8 -2.65 3.04 -4.69
N GLU A 9 -1.45 3.51 -4.34
CA GLU A 9 -1.18 4.15 -3.05
C GLU A 9 -1.94 5.48 -2.90
N HIS A 10 -2.39 6.12 -3.98
CA HIS A 10 -3.19 7.36 -3.93
C HIS A 10 -4.69 7.11 -3.96
N VAL A 11 -5.13 5.86 -4.05
CA VAL A 11 -6.55 5.49 -4.17
C VAL A 11 -7.15 5.27 -2.79
N GLU A 12 -8.20 6.02 -2.45
CA GLU A 12 -8.90 5.87 -1.16
C GLU A 12 -9.85 4.67 -1.14
N ASP A 13 -10.60 4.46 -2.22
CA ASP A 13 -11.55 3.36 -2.35
C ASP A 13 -10.92 2.21 -3.14
N LEU A 14 -10.11 1.41 -2.43
CA LEU A 14 -9.42 0.26 -3.01
C LEU A 14 -10.41 -0.79 -3.49
N GLU A 15 -11.44 -1.11 -2.69
CA GLU A 15 -12.44 -2.14 -3.03
C GLU A 15 -13.14 -1.83 -4.35
N HIS A 16 -13.67 -0.61 -4.50
CA HIS A 16 -14.31 -0.20 -5.75
C HIS A 16 -13.32 -0.19 -6.92
N THR A 17 -12.08 0.22 -6.67
CA THR A 17 -11.05 0.28 -7.71
C THR A 17 -10.66 -1.10 -8.23
N TYR A 18 -10.40 -2.06 -7.34
CA TYR A 18 -10.13 -3.45 -7.72
C TYR A 18 -11.36 -4.10 -8.39
N ASP A 19 -12.57 -3.86 -7.89
CA ASP A 19 -13.82 -4.33 -8.52
C ASP A 19 -13.98 -3.79 -9.95
N ALA A 20 -13.72 -2.50 -10.16
CA ALA A 20 -13.74 -1.90 -11.50
C ALA A 20 -12.71 -2.56 -12.42
N MET A 21 -11.47 -2.77 -11.95
CA MET A 21 -10.45 -3.48 -12.71
C MET A 21 -10.89 -4.91 -13.07
N TYR A 22 -11.50 -5.63 -12.12
CA TYR A 22 -12.01 -6.98 -12.35
C TYR A 22 -13.10 -7.00 -13.42
N LYS A 23 -14.00 -6.02 -13.42
CA LYS A 23 -15.05 -5.86 -14.45
C LYS A 23 -14.47 -5.56 -15.83
N TRP A 24 -13.42 -4.74 -15.93
CA TRP A 24 -12.80 -4.38 -17.20
C TRP A 24 -11.95 -5.50 -17.81
N VAL A 25 -11.35 -6.34 -16.97
CA VAL A 25 -10.53 -7.46 -17.42
C VAL A 25 -11.43 -8.61 -17.92
N LYS A 26 -11.14 -9.09 -19.14
CA LYS A 26 -11.77 -10.31 -19.69
C LYS A 26 -11.32 -11.54 -18.89
N LYS A 27 -12.14 -12.60 -18.86
CA LYS A 27 -11.75 -13.89 -18.26
C LYS A 27 -10.39 -14.37 -18.79
N GLY A 28 -9.49 -14.76 -17.91
CA GLY A 28 -8.12 -15.15 -18.23
C GLY A 28 -7.13 -13.98 -18.38
N GLY A 29 -7.60 -12.74 -18.33
CA GLY A 29 -6.75 -11.55 -18.36
C GLY A 29 -6.18 -11.19 -16.98
N CYS A 30 -5.20 -10.28 -16.97
CA CYS A 30 -4.47 -9.92 -15.75
C CYS A 30 -4.49 -8.42 -15.44
N ILE A 31 -4.20 -8.11 -14.18
CA ILE A 31 -3.76 -6.79 -13.70
C ILE A 31 -2.30 -6.87 -13.27
N SER A 32 -1.52 -5.84 -13.57
CA SER A 32 -0.13 -5.70 -13.14
C SER A 32 0.06 -4.34 -12.50
N ASN A 33 0.32 -4.35 -11.19
CA ASN A 33 0.37 -3.15 -10.37
C ASN A 33 1.75 -3.06 -9.71
N GLN A 34 2.41 -1.91 -9.82
CA GLN A 34 3.47 -1.52 -8.90
C GLN A 34 2.91 -0.46 -7.96
N ILE A 35 3.13 -0.64 -6.67
CA ILE A 35 2.57 0.19 -5.59
C ILE A 35 3.72 0.70 -4.74
N ASP A 36 3.75 2.00 -4.46
CA ASP A 36 4.74 2.63 -3.58
C ASP A 36 4.13 2.87 -2.20
N PHE A 37 4.76 2.36 -1.13
CA PHE A 37 4.28 2.49 0.25
C PHE A 37 5.07 3.53 1.03
N GLN A 38 5.89 4.36 0.37
CA GLN A 38 6.68 5.38 1.04
C GLN A 38 5.85 6.59 1.49
N SER A 39 6.46 7.45 2.29
CA SER A 39 5.82 8.61 2.93
C SER A 39 5.74 9.82 2.01
N HIS A 40 6.35 9.78 0.81
CA HIS A 40 6.42 10.90 -0.14
C HIS A 40 6.84 12.23 0.51
N GLY A 41 7.79 12.18 1.45
CA GLY A 41 8.31 13.36 2.14
C GLY A 41 7.38 13.95 3.21
N LEU A 42 6.38 13.19 3.67
CA LEU A 42 5.54 13.59 4.82
C LEU A 42 6.27 13.42 6.17
N SER A 43 7.38 12.69 6.18
CA SER A 43 8.26 12.45 7.32
C SER A 43 9.69 12.27 6.83
N ASP A 44 10.67 12.41 7.74
CA ASP A 44 12.08 12.16 7.43
C ASP A 44 12.32 10.66 7.12
N GLU A 45 11.59 9.77 7.81
CA GLU A 45 11.59 8.34 7.52
C GLU A 45 10.69 7.99 6.35
N TRP A 46 11.06 6.96 5.57
CA TRP A 46 10.30 6.51 4.41
C TRP A 46 8.91 5.99 4.80
N ASN A 47 8.72 5.44 6.00
CA ASN A 47 7.44 4.92 6.50
C ASN A 47 6.84 5.74 7.64
N GLY A 48 7.38 6.94 7.92
CA GLY A 48 6.97 7.73 9.08
C GLY A 48 5.51 8.17 9.06
N HIS A 49 4.85 8.14 7.91
CA HIS A 49 3.42 8.41 7.79
C HIS A 49 2.52 7.42 8.56
N TRP A 50 3.00 6.22 8.89
CA TRP A 50 2.31 5.26 9.77
C TRP A 50 2.42 5.62 11.26
N SER A 51 3.27 6.57 11.65
CA SER A 51 3.29 7.11 13.03
C SER A 51 2.16 8.11 13.30
N PHE A 52 1.55 8.65 12.25
CA PHE A 52 0.54 9.69 12.38
C PHE A 52 -0.81 9.11 12.84
N SER A 53 -1.32 9.63 13.96
CA SER A 53 -2.71 9.38 14.39
C SER A 53 -3.70 9.75 13.28
N ASP A 54 -4.91 9.20 13.31
CA ASP A 54 -5.93 9.54 12.29
C ASP A 54 -6.30 11.02 12.30
N LEU A 55 -6.26 11.68 13.46
CA LEU A 55 -6.47 13.12 13.56
C LEU A 55 -5.33 13.89 12.88
N THR A 56 -4.07 13.56 13.20
CA THR A 56 -2.89 14.16 12.58
C THR A 56 -2.92 13.97 11.06
N TRP A 57 -3.22 12.75 10.61
CA TRP A 57 -3.35 12.42 9.20
C TRP A 57 -4.42 13.23 8.50
N LYS A 58 -5.61 13.34 9.09
CA LYS A 58 -6.71 14.13 8.55
C LYS A 58 -6.33 15.61 8.38
N LEU A 59 -5.58 16.17 9.33
CA LEU A 59 -5.07 17.54 9.24
C LEU A 59 -4.00 17.68 8.14
N MET A 60 -3.05 16.74 8.05
CA MET A 60 -2.01 16.75 7.02
C MET A 60 -2.57 16.58 5.60
N LYS A 61 -3.57 15.71 5.45
CA LYS A 61 -4.29 15.50 4.20
C LYS A 61 -5.06 16.73 3.78
N GLY A 62 -5.77 17.36 4.71
CA GLY A 62 -6.62 18.51 4.41
C GLY A 62 -7.56 18.20 3.24
N ASN A 63 -7.52 19.03 2.19
CA ASN A 63 -8.29 18.85 0.96
C ASN A 63 -7.44 18.38 -0.24
N ARG A 64 -6.29 17.74 0.00
CA ARG A 64 -5.42 17.23 -1.06
C ARG A 64 -6.03 15.94 -1.63
N PRO A 65 -6.44 15.92 -2.91
CA PRO A 65 -7.19 14.80 -3.48
C PRO A 65 -6.33 13.56 -3.77
N TYR A 66 -5.00 13.68 -3.80
CA TYR A 66 -4.09 12.61 -4.20
C TYR A 66 -2.98 12.36 -3.16
N LEU A 67 -3.31 12.51 -1.88
CA LEU A 67 -2.39 12.03 -0.84
C LEU A 67 -2.46 10.49 -0.77
N ILE A 68 -1.39 9.84 -0.33
CA ILE A 68 -1.37 8.39 -0.15
C ILE A 68 -2.48 7.87 0.79
N ASN A 69 -2.87 6.60 0.70
CA ASN A 69 -3.94 5.98 1.47
C ASN A 69 -3.45 5.32 2.77
N ARG A 70 -2.13 5.13 2.93
CA ARG A 70 -1.45 4.46 4.05
C ARG A 70 -1.78 2.97 4.20
N GLU A 71 -2.38 2.36 3.18
CA GLU A 71 -2.71 0.94 3.20
C GLU A 71 -1.46 0.09 2.90
N PRO A 72 -1.22 -0.98 3.66
CA PRO A 72 -0.08 -1.86 3.44
C PRO A 72 -0.30 -2.84 2.28
N LEU A 73 0.76 -3.54 1.87
CA LEU A 73 0.70 -4.55 0.80
C LEU A 73 -0.37 -5.63 1.07
N SER A 74 -0.45 -6.13 2.30
CA SER A 74 -1.45 -7.14 2.68
C SER A 74 -2.87 -6.70 2.37
N LYS A 75 -3.20 -5.41 2.56
CA LYS A 75 -4.54 -4.88 2.25
C LYS A 75 -4.82 -4.93 0.75
N HIS A 76 -3.85 -4.57 -0.09
CA HIS A 76 -3.99 -4.66 -1.54
C HIS A 76 -4.18 -6.10 -2.04
N ILE A 77 -3.50 -7.06 -1.41
CA ILE A 77 -3.64 -8.49 -1.71
C ILE A 77 -5.03 -8.99 -1.32
N GLU A 78 -5.47 -8.69 -0.08
CA GLU A 78 -6.79 -9.04 0.46
C GLU A 78 -7.89 -8.53 -0.48
N VAL A 79 -7.92 -7.24 -0.77
CA VAL A 79 -8.96 -6.62 -1.60
C VAL A 79 -8.99 -7.19 -3.02
N ALA A 80 -7.82 -7.45 -3.62
CA ALA A 80 -7.75 -8.08 -4.94
C ALA A 80 -8.36 -9.49 -4.92
N GLN A 81 -8.05 -10.29 -3.88
CA GLN A 81 -8.58 -11.63 -3.71
C GLN A 81 -10.09 -11.64 -3.44
N ASP A 82 -10.57 -10.72 -2.60
CA ASP A 82 -11.99 -10.59 -2.24
C ASP A 82 -12.88 -10.28 -3.46
N VAL A 83 -12.37 -9.47 -4.39
CA VAL A 83 -13.03 -9.17 -5.67
C VAL A 83 -12.98 -10.37 -6.64
N GLY A 84 -12.11 -11.34 -6.40
CA GLY A 84 -12.02 -12.60 -7.16
C GLY A 84 -10.80 -12.72 -8.06
N PHE A 85 -9.78 -11.88 -7.91
CA PHE A 85 -8.50 -12.11 -8.58
C PHE A 85 -7.71 -13.24 -7.91
N GLU A 86 -7.08 -14.08 -8.72
CA GLU A 86 -6.04 -15.01 -8.31
C GLU A 86 -4.68 -14.27 -8.30
N ILE A 87 -3.99 -14.27 -7.15
CA ILE A 87 -2.65 -13.68 -7.04
C ILE A 87 -1.64 -14.64 -7.67
N ILE A 88 -1.00 -14.20 -8.75
CA ILE A 88 -0.02 -15.01 -9.49
C ILE A 88 1.40 -14.77 -8.98
N SER A 89 1.73 -13.51 -8.65
CA SER A 89 3.05 -13.14 -8.16
C SER A 89 2.99 -11.87 -7.34
N VAL A 90 3.77 -11.84 -6.26
CA VAL A 90 4.05 -10.66 -5.44
C VAL A 90 5.56 -10.56 -5.29
N ILE A 91 6.13 -9.45 -5.73
CA ILE A 91 7.56 -9.17 -5.62
C ILE A 91 7.72 -7.89 -4.77
N PRO A 92 7.88 -8.02 -3.45
CA PRO A 92 8.10 -6.88 -2.57
C PRO A 92 9.53 -6.38 -2.70
N VAL A 93 9.69 -5.06 -2.72
CA VAL A 93 10.96 -4.38 -2.47
C VAL A 93 11.02 -4.11 -0.98
N LYS A 94 11.91 -4.82 -0.29
CA LYS A 94 12.06 -4.72 1.17
C LYS A 94 13.18 -3.75 1.54
N THR A 95 12.99 -3.07 2.67
CA THR A 95 14.06 -2.39 3.40
C THR A 95 14.49 -3.23 4.61
N PHE A 96 15.53 -2.80 5.30
CA PHE A 96 15.94 -3.39 6.57
C PHE A 96 15.13 -2.75 7.73
N PRO A 97 14.91 -3.48 8.85
CA PRO A 97 14.31 -2.93 10.06
C PRO A 97 15.07 -1.71 10.62
N SER A 98 14.42 -0.90 11.48
CA SER A 98 14.98 0.31 12.11
C SER A 98 16.31 0.11 12.80
N ASP A 99 16.52 -1.10 13.28
CA ASP A 99 17.66 -1.47 14.10
C ASP A 99 18.95 -1.58 13.24
N GLU A 100 18.79 -1.58 11.91
CA GLU A 100 19.87 -1.70 10.92
C GLU A 100 19.90 -0.53 9.89
N TYR A 101 18.81 0.22 9.70
CA TYR A 101 18.70 1.26 8.66
C TYR A 101 18.33 2.65 9.20
N THR A 102 19.19 3.63 8.89
CA THR A 102 18.87 5.05 9.07
C THR A 102 17.80 5.44 8.05
N GLY A 103 16.55 5.65 8.51
CA GLY A 103 15.46 6.15 7.67
C GLY A 103 14.13 5.39 7.77
N THR A 104 13.96 4.46 8.70
CA THR A 104 12.67 3.82 9.02
C THR A 104 12.30 4.09 10.47
N ILE A 105 11.01 4.24 10.78
CA ILE A 105 10.56 4.48 12.16
C ILE A 105 10.78 3.26 13.05
N GLU A 106 10.90 3.49 14.35
CA GLU A 106 10.80 2.43 15.35
C GLU A 106 9.36 1.90 15.43
N ARG A 107 9.17 0.59 15.65
CA ARG A 107 7.83 -0.01 15.79
C ARG A 107 6.96 0.62 16.88
N ASN A 108 7.57 1.04 17.98
CA ASN A 108 6.86 1.68 19.09
C ASN A 108 6.28 3.07 18.73
N LYS A 109 6.67 3.66 17.58
CA LYS A 109 6.14 4.92 17.06
C LYS A 109 4.93 4.73 16.17
N LEU A 110 4.55 3.50 15.81
CA LEU A 110 3.35 3.22 15.01
C LEU A 110 2.09 3.76 15.71
N ALA A 111 1.22 4.42 14.94
CA ALA A 111 -0.09 4.81 15.44
C ALA A 111 -0.91 3.57 15.80
N GLU A 112 -1.91 3.74 16.67
CA GLU A 112 -2.71 2.65 17.23
C GLU A 112 -3.19 1.62 16.21
N LYS A 113 -3.77 2.09 15.11
CA LYS A 113 -4.33 1.23 14.07
C LYS A 113 -3.30 0.41 13.29
N PHE A 114 -2.01 0.75 13.38
CA PHE A 114 -0.93 0.06 12.69
C PHE A 114 -0.05 -0.76 13.63
N ARG A 115 -0.31 -0.79 14.94
CA ARG A 115 0.54 -1.50 15.91
C ARG A 115 0.69 -3.00 15.59
N ASP A 116 -0.35 -3.61 15.06
CA ASP A 116 -0.38 -5.03 14.70
C ASP A 116 0.06 -5.30 13.24
N MET A 117 0.65 -4.30 12.56
CA MET A 117 1.19 -4.45 11.22
C MET A 117 2.31 -5.51 11.20
N SER A 118 2.19 -6.43 10.25
CA SER A 118 3.15 -7.53 10.06
C SER A 118 4.57 -7.02 9.78
N GLU A 119 5.59 -7.83 10.05
CA GLU A 119 6.97 -7.52 9.63
C GLU A 119 7.09 -7.37 8.11
N GLU A 120 6.31 -8.14 7.35
CA GLU A 120 6.32 -8.05 5.91
C GLU A 120 5.80 -6.70 5.40
N ASP A 121 4.65 -6.26 5.89
CA ASP A 121 4.10 -4.94 5.51
C ASP A 121 5.00 -3.81 5.99
N PHE A 122 5.47 -3.89 7.22
CA PHE A 122 6.29 -2.84 7.84
C PHE A 122 7.62 -2.62 7.13
N THR A 123 8.17 -3.66 6.50
CA THR A 123 9.46 -3.62 5.78
C THR A 123 9.31 -3.50 4.27
N THR A 124 8.10 -3.51 3.71
CA THR A 124 7.88 -3.41 2.26
C THR A 124 7.73 -1.95 1.86
N THR A 125 8.69 -1.42 1.08
CA THR A 125 8.68 -0.04 0.60
C THR A 125 7.88 0.12 -0.69
N SER A 126 7.84 -0.93 -1.51
CA SER A 126 7.02 -1.00 -2.71
C SER A 126 6.81 -2.46 -3.10
N ALA A 127 5.85 -2.75 -3.98
CA ALA A 127 5.65 -4.11 -4.46
C ALA A 127 5.14 -4.15 -5.90
N TYR A 128 5.59 -5.16 -6.65
CA TYR A 128 4.96 -5.56 -7.91
C TYR A 128 3.97 -6.70 -7.64
N VAL A 129 2.72 -6.52 -8.03
CA VAL A 129 1.64 -7.49 -7.87
C VAL A 129 1.06 -7.83 -9.24
N LEU A 130 1.13 -9.10 -9.60
CA LEU A 130 0.48 -9.66 -10.78
C LEU A 130 -0.69 -10.53 -10.32
N ALA A 131 -1.89 -10.22 -10.79
CA ALA A 131 -3.08 -11.00 -10.48
C ALA A 131 -3.93 -11.27 -11.74
N LYS A 132 -4.68 -12.37 -11.73
CA LYS A 132 -5.41 -12.90 -12.88
C LYS A 132 -6.88 -13.10 -12.55
N LYS A 133 -7.74 -12.88 -13.55
CA LYS A 133 -9.18 -13.20 -13.50
C LYS A 133 -9.50 -14.54 -14.13
#